data_AF-F5VG28-F1
#
_entry.id   AF-F5VG28-F1
#
_cell.length_a   1.000
_cell.length_b   1.000
_cell.length_c   1.000
_cell.angle_alpha   90.00
_cell.angle_beta   90.00
_cell.angle_gamma   90.00
#
_symmetry.space_group_name_H-M   'P 1'
#
loop_
_entity.id
_entity.type
_entity.pdbx_description
1 polymer ?
#
loop_
_entity_poly.entity_id
_entity_poly.type
_entity_poly.pdbx_seq_one_letter_code
_entity_poly.pdbx_strand_id
1 'polypeptide(L)'
;MDVYSASVKFLDKNHISLPKLGRLRVSGSHRRIIDNKDDIRIGTVTISKDTADRYFVSMQLGSDTPFVKKLAKTNSQVGVDLNTENFLTDSFGKVVANPRSSRTIKGKIAKAQKVLSRRQRRAKKEKRSLRDSKNYQKQRVLVAKLHDRVRNQRNNFLNHVTTALINNHDLVVVENLRSKNMLKNHALAMSISDVGWRSFLQKLDYKANLYNRTVISVNPKNTTQTCYACGFIMGTDGTDKLTLKDREWTCPNCHEHHIRDWNAAKNILAKGLDKLEKPKNLAKAK
;
A
#
# COMPACT_ATOMS: atom_id res chain seq x y z
N MET A 1 -8.81 32.49 6.34
CA MET A 1 -8.93 32.47 4.87
C MET A 1 -9.43 31.10 4.48
N ASP A 2 -10.63 31.06 3.92
CA ASP A 2 -11.24 29.83 3.42
C ASP A 2 -10.66 29.46 2.03
N VAL A 3 -11.14 28.37 1.45
CA VAL A 3 -10.72 27.86 0.13
C VAL A 3 -11.09 28.77 -1.05
N TYR A 4 -11.86 29.84 -0.82
CA TYR A 4 -12.38 30.77 -1.84
C TYR A 4 -11.76 32.17 -1.76
N SER A 5 -11.22 32.56 -0.59
CA SER A 5 -10.70 33.90 -0.34
C SER A 5 -9.17 34.01 -0.43
N ALA A 6 -8.47 32.88 -0.56
CA ALA A 6 -7.00 32.83 -0.58
C ALA A 6 -6.40 33.14 -1.96
N SER A 7 -5.08 33.38 -1.98
CA SER A 7 -4.31 33.62 -3.21
C SER A 7 -4.34 32.43 -4.18
N VAL A 8 -4.44 31.21 -3.62
CA VAL A 8 -4.86 30.00 -4.31
C VAL A 8 -6.28 29.68 -3.87
N LYS A 9 -7.20 29.55 -4.83
CA LYS A 9 -8.61 29.31 -4.52
C LYS A 9 -9.29 28.41 -5.54
N PHE A 10 -10.32 27.70 -5.10
CA PHE A 10 -11.26 27.07 -6.01
C PHE A 10 -12.20 28.13 -6.58
N LEU A 11 -12.43 28.08 -7.90
CA LEU A 11 -13.43 28.94 -8.56
C LEU A 11 -14.73 28.17 -8.78
N ASP A 12 -14.60 26.89 -9.13
CA ASP A 12 -15.70 25.95 -9.31
C ASP A 12 -15.16 24.51 -9.26
N LYS A 13 -15.99 23.52 -9.56
CA LYS A 13 -15.66 22.08 -9.54
C LYS A 13 -14.56 21.69 -10.54
N ASN A 14 -14.23 22.50 -11.52
CA ASN A 14 -13.26 22.18 -12.56
C ASN A 14 -12.18 23.25 -12.70
N HIS A 15 -12.18 24.30 -11.88
CA HIS A 15 -11.26 25.41 -12.02
C HIS A 15 -10.70 25.87 -10.67
N ILE A 16 -9.42 26.19 -10.71
CA ILE A 16 -8.70 26.85 -9.61
C ILE A 16 -8.06 28.13 -10.13
N SER A 17 -7.82 29.08 -9.24
CA SER A 17 -6.98 30.24 -9.50
C SER A 17 -5.66 30.07 -8.77
N LEU A 18 -4.53 30.24 -9.48
CA LEU A 18 -3.20 30.24 -8.89
C LEU A 18 -2.52 31.60 -9.10
N PRO A 19 -1.67 32.05 -8.16
CA PRO A 19 -0.83 33.22 -8.36
C PRO A 19 0.00 33.09 -9.65
N LYS A 20 0.10 34.18 -10.42
CA LYS A 20 0.84 34.28 -11.69
C LYS A 20 0.31 33.46 -12.87
N LEU A 21 -0.33 32.33 -12.64
CA LEU A 21 -0.89 31.47 -13.70
C LEU A 21 -2.37 31.74 -13.98
N GLY A 22 -3.07 32.43 -13.07
CA GLY A 22 -4.48 32.78 -13.24
C GLY A 22 -5.39 31.56 -13.17
N ARG A 23 -6.48 31.58 -13.95
CA ARG A 23 -7.50 30.54 -13.99
C ARG A 23 -7.00 29.31 -14.74
N LEU A 24 -6.97 28.17 -14.06
CA LEU A 24 -6.58 26.88 -14.63
C LEU A 24 -7.72 25.88 -14.50
N ARG A 25 -7.97 25.14 -15.59
CA ARG A 25 -8.86 23.97 -15.57
C ARG A 25 -8.12 22.78 -14.97
N VAL A 26 -8.74 22.11 -14.02
CA VAL A 26 -8.22 20.91 -13.35
C VAL A 26 -9.21 19.76 -13.49
N SER A 27 -8.68 18.53 -13.57
CA SER A 27 -9.48 17.31 -13.51
C SER A 27 -9.34 16.66 -12.13
N GLY A 28 -10.42 16.08 -11.63
CA GLY A 28 -10.40 15.34 -10.36
C GLY A 28 -10.53 16.20 -9.09
N SER A 29 -11.01 17.43 -9.18
CA SER A 29 -11.36 18.18 -7.96
C SER A 29 -12.45 17.39 -7.20
N HIS A 30 -12.23 17.20 -5.90
CA HIS A 30 -13.16 16.45 -5.08
C HIS A 30 -14.25 17.39 -4.62
N ARG A 31 -15.45 17.19 -5.16
CA ARG A 31 -16.68 17.88 -4.78
C ARG A 31 -16.90 17.91 -3.25
N ARG A 32 -16.38 16.92 -2.51
CA ARG A 32 -16.40 16.86 -1.03
C ARG A 32 -15.55 17.91 -0.31
N ILE A 33 -14.59 18.54 -0.98
CA ILE A 33 -13.74 19.60 -0.42
C ILE A 33 -14.40 20.96 -0.64
N ILE A 34 -15.12 21.10 -1.76
CA ILE A 34 -15.81 22.32 -2.20
C ILE A 34 -17.17 22.44 -1.51
N ASP A 35 -17.90 21.33 -1.44
CA ASP A 35 -19.20 21.22 -0.81
C ASP A 35 -18.96 20.77 0.65
N ASN A 36 -19.27 21.65 1.62
CA ASN A 36 -19.50 21.35 3.06
C ASN A 36 -18.41 21.66 4.11
N LYS A 37 -17.46 22.58 3.89
CA LYS A 37 -16.61 23.04 5.00
C LYS A 37 -16.08 24.47 4.83
N ASP A 38 -16.60 25.36 5.65
CA ASP A 38 -16.18 26.77 5.70
C ASP A 38 -14.87 26.97 6.48
N ASP A 39 -14.38 25.93 7.16
CA ASP A 39 -13.17 25.95 7.98
C ASP A 39 -11.93 25.38 7.27
N ILE A 40 -12.03 25.00 5.99
CA ILE A 40 -10.87 24.50 5.24
C ILE A 40 -9.96 25.66 4.85
N ARG A 41 -8.68 25.50 5.15
CA ARG A 41 -7.59 26.41 4.78
C ARG A 41 -6.63 25.71 3.82
N ILE A 42 -6.26 26.39 2.74
CA ILE A 42 -5.22 25.92 1.82
C ILE A 42 -3.86 26.40 2.33
N GLY A 43 -2.97 25.45 2.62
CA GLY A 43 -1.58 25.70 2.99
C GLY A 43 -0.66 25.64 1.77
N THR A 44 0.40 24.85 1.87
CA THR A 44 1.39 24.70 0.80
C THR A 44 0.75 24.19 -0.50
N VAL A 45 1.03 24.88 -1.61
CA VAL A 45 0.63 24.47 -2.95
C VAL A 45 1.86 24.13 -3.77
N THR A 46 1.88 22.94 -4.35
CA THR A 46 2.99 22.45 -5.16
C THR A 46 2.50 22.13 -6.56
N ILE A 47 3.11 22.77 -7.56
CA ILE A 47 2.94 22.42 -8.97
C ILE A 47 4.07 21.45 -9.33
N SER A 48 3.71 20.30 -9.86
CA SER A 48 4.68 19.28 -10.27
C SER A 48 4.34 18.74 -11.66
N LYS A 49 5.37 18.23 -12.33
CA LYS A 49 5.24 17.54 -13.60
C LYS A 49 5.78 16.13 -13.43
N ASP A 50 4.99 15.13 -13.79
CA ASP A 50 5.44 13.75 -13.72
C ASP A 50 6.22 13.30 -14.96
N THR A 51 6.74 12.07 -14.91
CA THR A 51 7.50 11.46 -16.00
C THR A 51 6.64 11.08 -17.21
N ALA A 52 5.31 11.03 -17.05
CA ALA A 52 4.33 10.77 -18.09
C ALA A 52 3.82 12.04 -18.78
N ASP A 53 4.46 13.19 -18.52
CA ASP A 53 4.19 14.49 -19.12
C ASP A 53 2.86 15.12 -18.67
N ARG A 54 2.42 14.80 -17.44
CA ARG A 54 1.22 15.38 -16.82
C ARG A 54 1.61 16.39 -15.74
N TYR A 55 0.82 17.46 -15.63
CA TYR A 55 0.95 18.44 -14.55
C TYR A 55 -0.05 18.15 -13.43
N PHE A 56 0.40 18.32 -12.20
CA PHE A 56 -0.42 18.19 -10.99
C PHE A 56 -0.26 19.42 -10.13
N VAL A 57 -1.37 19.82 -9.51
CA VAL A 57 -1.39 20.79 -8.43
C VAL A 57 -1.79 20.05 -7.17
N SER A 58 -0.88 19.98 -6.21
CA SER A 58 -1.13 19.40 -4.89
C SER A 58 -1.33 20.52 -3.89
N MET A 59 -2.41 20.45 -3.11
CA MET A 59 -2.75 21.45 -2.11
C MET A 59 -2.82 20.77 -0.75
N GLN A 60 -2.05 21.27 0.22
CA GLN A 60 -2.20 20.87 1.61
C GLN A 60 -3.45 21.53 2.18
N LEU A 61 -4.35 20.73 2.76
CA LEU A 61 -5.58 21.23 3.36
C LEU A 61 -5.52 21.05 4.88
N GLY A 62 -5.79 22.13 5.59
CA GLY A 62 -6.04 22.13 7.04
C GLY A 62 -7.50 22.44 7.33
N SER A 63 -8.03 21.90 8.41
CA SER A 63 -9.41 22.11 8.85
C SER A 63 -9.43 21.90 10.36
N ASP A 64 -10.20 22.71 11.08
CA ASP A 64 -10.38 22.54 12.53
C ASP A 64 -11.32 21.36 12.83
N THR A 65 -12.18 21.05 11.86
CA THR A 65 -13.04 19.87 11.89
C THR A 65 -12.39 18.67 11.18
N PRO A 66 -12.54 17.43 11.67
CA PRO A 66 -12.04 16.24 10.98
C PRO A 66 -12.63 16.08 9.58
N PHE A 67 -11.81 15.75 8.58
CA PHE A 67 -12.26 15.54 7.19
C PHE A 67 -13.16 14.31 7.01
N VAL A 68 -13.13 13.38 7.96
CA VAL A 68 -13.98 12.19 7.97
C VAL A 68 -14.60 12.02 9.35
N LYS A 69 -15.80 11.42 9.38
CA LYS A 69 -16.42 10.99 10.63
C LYS A 69 -15.75 9.71 11.12
N LYS A 70 -15.60 9.58 12.43
CA LYS A 70 -15.22 8.32 13.07
C LYS A 70 -16.25 7.25 12.72
N LEU A 71 -15.81 6.02 12.52
CA LEU A 71 -16.73 4.91 12.28
C LEU A 71 -17.23 4.34 13.61
N ALA A 72 -18.46 3.80 13.60
CA ALA A 72 -18.99 3.04 14.74
C ALA A 72 -18.11 1.81 15.02
N LYS A 73 -18.09 1.35 16.27
CA LYS A 73 -17.38 0.11 16.65
C LYS A 73 -18.01 -1.09 15.95
N THR A 74 -17.17 -1.96 15.41
CA THR A 74 -17.60 -3.20 14.77
C THR A 74 -17.48 -4.40 15.70
N ASN A 75 -16.77 -4.25 16.82
CA ASN A 75 -16.39 -5.31 17.75
C ASN A 75 -15.66 -6.48 17.06
N SER A 76 -15.07 -6.21 15.89
CA SER A 76 -14.40 -7.21 15.08
C SER A 76 -12.90 -6.95 15.02
N GLN A 77 -12.11 -8.02 15.05
CA GLN A 77 -10.65 -7.97 15.05
C GLN A 77 -10.16 -9.00 14.03
N VAL A 78 -9.08 -8.67 13.32
CA VAL A 78 -8.58 -9.52 12.24
C VAL A 78 -7.07 -9.58 12.22
N GLY A 79 -6.52 -10.80 12.10
CA GLY A 79 -5.13 -11.03 11.76
C GLY A 79 -4.97 -11.24 10.27
N VAL A 80 -3.89 -10.71 9.69
CA VAL A 80 -3.64 -10.74 8.25
C VAL A 80 -2.26 -11.30 7.97
N ASP A 81 -2.22 -12.48 7.37
CA ASP A 81 -1.01 -13.06 6.78
C ASP A 81 -0.80 -12.49 5.37
N LEU A 82 0.40 -11.98 5.09
CA LEU A 82 0.74 -11.33 3.82
C LEU A 82 1.62 -12.25 2.97
N ASN A 83 1.19 -12.56 1.75
CA ASN A 83 1.91 -13.47 0.86
C ASN A 83 1.98 -12.96 -0.60
N THR A 84 2.89 -13.52 -1.39
CA THR A 84 3.07 -13.11 -2.80
C THR A 84 2.14 -13.84 -3.77
N GLU A 85 1.56 -14.97 -3.34
CA GLU A 85 0.69 -15.81 -4.15
C GLU A 85 -0.71 -15.23 -4.28
N ASN A 86 -1.39 -15.03 -3.14
CA ASN A 86 -2.77 -14.61 -2.97
C ASN A 86 -2.88 -13.32 -2.15
N PHE A 87 -1.87 -12.44 -2.18
CA PHE A 87 -1.74 -11.14 -1.47
C PHE A 87 -1.90 -11.18 0.05
N LEU A 88 -3.06 -11.60 0.56
CA LEU A 88 -3.29 -11.87 1.97
C LEU A 88 -4.31 -12.98 2.23
N THR A 89 -4.19 -13.60 3.41
CA THR A 89 -5.19 -14.48 4.03
C THR A 89 -5.51 -13.92 5.42
N ASP A 90 -6.79 -13.84 5.77
CA ASP A 90 -7.21 -13.32 7.08
C ASP A 90 -7.55 -14.41 8.10
N SER A 91 -7.69 -14.04 9.37
CA SER A 91 -7.99 -14.96 10.47
C SER A 91 -9.39 -15.59 10.40
N PHE A 92 -10.27 -15.08 9.53
CA PHE A 92 -11.57 -15.67 9.21
C PHE A 92 -11.48 -16.67 8.04
N GLY A 93 -10.28 -16.87 7.46
CA GLY A 93 -10.03 -17.79 6.35
C GLY A 93 -10.29 -17.17 4.97
N LYS A 94 -10.60 -15.87 4.89
CA LYS A 94 -10.81 -15.19 3.61
C LYS A 94 -9.47 -14.91 2.94
N VAL A 95 -9.40 -15.26 1.67
CA VAL A 95 -8.23 -15.06 0.81
C VAL A 95 -8.50 -13.94 -0.19
N VAL A 96 -7.56 -12.99 -0.36
CA VAL A 96 -7.72 -11.84 -1.26
C VAL A 96 -6.73 -11.92 -2.41
N ALA A 97 -7.12 -12.44 -3.57
CA ALA A 97 -6.19 -12.69 -4.69
C ALA A 97 -5.25 -11.52 -5.04
N ASN A 98 -4.01 -11.87 -5.43
CA ASN A 98 -3.04 -10.90 -5.93
C ASN A 98 -3.39 -10.51 -7.38
N PRO A 99 -3.61 -9.22 -7.69
CA PRO A 99 -3.98 -8.77 -9.04
C PRO A 99 -2.86 -8.94 -10.09
N ARG A 100 -1.61 -9.20 -9.67
CA ARG A 100 -0.45 -9.49 -10.54
C ARG A 100 -0.26 -8.50 -11.70
N SER A 101 -0.59 -7.23 -11.48
CA SER A 101 -0.75 -6.20 -12.51
C SER A 101 0.53 -5.99 -13.32
N SER A 102 1.70 -6.07 -12.67
CA SER A 102 2.99 -5.95 -13.35
C SER A 102 3.24 -7.11 -14.32
N ARG A 103 2.81 -8.32 -13.96
CA ARG A 103 3.05 -9.54 -14.77
C ARG A 103 2.28 -9.47 -16.09
N THR A 104 1.03 -8.99 -16.06
CA THR A 104 0.16 -8.88 -17.23
C THR A 104 0.72 -7.97 -18.32
N ILE A 105 1.44 -6.90 -17.95
CA ILE A 105 1.99 -5.95 -18.93
C ILE A 105 3.53 -5.99 -19.06
N LYS A 106 4.19 -6.95 -18.40
CA LYS A 106 5.66 -7.10 -18.38
C LYS A 106 6.25 -7.10 -19.79
N GLY A 107 5.67 -7.88 -20.71
CA GLY A 107 6.13 -7.94 -22.10
C GLY A 107 6.04 -6.60 -22.84
N LYS A 108 4.95 -5.84 -22.60
CA LYS A 108 4.76 -4.50 -23.19
C LYS A 108 5.79 -3.52 -22.65
N ILE A 109 6.04 -3.52 -21.33
CA ILE A 109 7.08 -2.70 -20.70
C ILE A 109 8.46 -3.05 -21.27
N ALA A 110 8.82 -4.34 -21.33
CA ALA A 110 10.11 -4.79 -21.82
C ALA A 110 10.35 -4.37 -23.29
N LYS A 111 9.35 -4.55 -24.16
CA LYS A 111 9.42 -4.10 -25.56
C LYS A 111 9.62 -2.58 -25.64
N ALA A 112 8.85 -1.80 -24.89
CA ALA A 112 8.95 -0.35 -24.88
C ALA A 112 10.31 0.14 -24.35
N GLN A 113 10.86 -0.51 -23.32
CA GLN A 113 12.19 -0.23 -22.77
C GLN A 113 13.31 -0.58 -23.75
N LYS A 114 13.21 -1.69 -24.49
CA LYS A 114 14.18 -2.07 -25.53
C LYS A 114 14.24 -1.01 -26.63
N VAL A 115 13.09 -0.50 -27.08
CA VAL A 115 13.01 0.60 -28.06
C VAL A 115 13.60 1.88 -27.48
N LEU A 116 13.29 2.22 -26.23
CA LEU A 116 13.83 3.41 -25.55
C LEU A 116 15.37 3.38 -25.52
N SER A 117 15.93 2.24 -25.10
CA SER A 117 17.37 2.02 -25.00
C SER A 117 18.05 2.13 -26.37
N ARG A 118 17.48 1.53 -27.43
CA ARG A 118 18.00 1.67 -28.80
C ARG A 118 18.02 3.13 -29.26
N ARG A 119 16.93 3.87 -29.04
CA ARG A 119 16.84 5.30 -29.38
C ARG A 119 17.84 6.16 -28.60
N GLN A 120 18.05 5.85 -27.32
CA GLN A 120 19.05 6.52 -26.48
C GLN A 120 20.47 6.32 -27.02
N ARG A 121 20.85 5.07 -27.34
CA ARG A 121 22.17 4.77 -27.90
C ARG A 121 22.40 5.50 -29.23
N ARG A 122 21.40 5.51 -30.11
CA ARG A 122 21.46 6.21 -31.40
C ARG A 122 21.70 7.71 -31.22
N ALA A 123 20.91 8.37 -30.35
CA ALA A 123 21.09 9.79 -30.06
C ALA A 123 22.50 10.10 -29.51
N LYS A 124 23.00 9.27 -28.58
CA LYS A 124 24.37 9.41 -28.06
C LYS A 124 25.44 9.23 -29.13
N LYS A 125 25.31 8.21 -30.01
CA LYS A 125 26.25 7.97 -31.13
C LYS A 125 26.30 9.15 -32.09
N GLU A 126 25.14 9.75 -32.38
CA GLU A 126 25.01 10.94 -33.22
C GLU A 126 25.35 12.25 -32.49
N LYS A 127 25.87 12.19 -31.25
CA LYS A 127 26.19 13.33 -30.37
C LYS A 127 25.01 14.30 -30.17
N ARG A 128 23.77 13.81 -30.30
CA ARG A 128 22.57 14.60 -30.06
C ARG A 128 22.18 14.58 -28.59
N SER A 129 21.85 15.75 -28.06
CA SER A 129 21.22 15.89 -26.75
C SER A 129 19.98 15.01 -26.64
N LEU A 130 19.86 14.26 -25.54
CA LEU A 130 18.67 13.45 -25.27
C LEU A 130 17.43 14.33 -25.06
N ARG A 131 17.61 15.54 -24.52
CA ARG A 131 16.53 16.50 -24.30
C ARG A 131 15.84 16.87 -25.62
N ASP A 132 16.64 17.08 -26.67
CA ASP A 132 16.16 17.55 -27.98
C ASP A 132 15.81 16.41 -28.95
N SER A 133 16.10 15.17 -28.54
CA SER A 133 15.81 13.96 -29.31
C SER A 133 14.32 13.57 -29.25
N LYS A 134 13.49 14.17 -30.12
CA LYS A 134 12.02 13.97 -30.18
C LYS A 134 11.58 12.50 -30.09
N ASN A 135 12.18 11.61 -30.88
CA ASN A 135 11.81 10.17 -30.89
C ASN A 135 12.15 9.45 -29.58
N TYR A 136 13.25 9.83 -28.93
CA TYR A 136 13.62 9.31 -27.61
C TYR A 136 12.62 9.82 -26.56
N GLN A 137 12.30 11.12 -26.58
CA GLN A 137 11.35 11.73 -25.64
C GLN A 137 9.94 11.12 -25.73
N LYS A 138 9.41 10.94 -26.95
CA LYS A 138 8.13 10.24 -27.17
C LYS A 138 8.13 8.83 -26.56
N GLN A 139 9.24 8.10 -26.72
CA GLN A 139 9.35 6.74 -26.16
C GLN A 139 9.49 6.75 -24.63
N ARG A 140 10.21 7.73 -24.07
CA ARG A 140 10.39 7.90 -22.62
C ARG A 140 9.04 8.08 -21.94
N VAL A 141 8.20 8.96 -22.49
CA VAL A 141 6.83 9.20 -22.00
C VAL A 141 5.96 7.95 -22.13
N LEU A 142 6.07 7.19 -23.22
CA LEU A 142 5.34 5.92 -23.38
C LEU A 142 5.71 4.91 -22.27
N VAL A 143 7.01 4.75 -22.00
CA VAL A 143 7.47 3.86 -20.91
C VAL A 143 6.96 4.35 -19.56
N ALA A 144 6.99 5.66 -19.29
CA ALA A 144 6.45 6.23 -18.07
C ALA A 144 4.94 5.96 -17.91
N LYS A 145 4.14 6.17 -18.96
CA LYS A 145 2.69 5.88 -18.97
C LYS A 145 2.38 4.41 -18.67
N LEU A 146 3.20 3.47 -19.15
CA LEU A 146 3.02 2.05 -18.84
C LEU A 146 3.29 1.74 -17.37
N HIS A 147 4.38 2.27 -16.80
CA HIS A 147 4.67 2.12 -15.36
C HIS A 147 3.61 2.78 -14.48
N ASP A 148 3.12 3.94 -14.87
CA ASP A 148 2.03 4.62 -14.17
C ASP A 148 0.74 3.82 -14.16
N ARG A 149 0.41 3.11 -15.25
CA ARG A 149 -0.76 2.23 -15.29
C ARG A 149 -0.67 1.13 -14.24
N VAL A 150 0.49 0.47 -14.12
CA VAL A 150 0.73 -0.55 -13.07
C VAL A 150 0.63 0.06 -11.69
N ARG A 151 1.29 1.21 -11.48
CA ARG A 151 1.27 1.92 -10.19
C ARG A 151 -0.16 2.27 -9.79
N ASN A 152 -0.98 2.75 -10.71
CA ASN A 152 -2.35 3.15 -10.46
C ASN A 152 -3.25 1.94 -10.17
N GLN A 153 -3.12 0.85 -10.92
CA GLN A 153 -3.84 -0.40 -10.65
C GLN A 153 -3.51 -0.96 -9.27
N ARG A 154 -2.21 -1.03 -8.92
CA ARG A 154 -1.76 -1.44 -7.59
C ARG A 154 -2.29 -0.51 -6.51
N ASN A 155 -2.18 0.81 -6.68
CA ASN A 155 -2.70 1.77 -5.72
C ASN A 155 -4.21 1.65 -5.51
N ASN A 156 -4.97 1.43 -6.59
CA ASN A 156 -6.40 1.22 -6.53
C ASN A 156 -6.73 -0.03 -5.71
N PHE A 157 -6.13 -1.17 -6.06
CA PHE A 157 -6.27 -2.43 -5.32
C PHE A 157 -5.95 -2.26 -3.84
N LEU A 158 -4.77 -1.71 -3.51
CA LEU A 158 -4.36 -1.49 -2.12
C LEU A 158 -5.34 -0.55 -1.38
N ASN A 159 -5.85 0.49 -2.05
CA ASN A 159 -6.84 1.36 -1.45
C ASN A 159 -8.15 0.64 -1.15
N HIS A 160 -8.66 -0.19 -2.06
CA HIS A 160 -9.87 -0.97 -1.81
C HIS A 160 -9.69 -1.94 -0.64
N VAL A 161 -8.62 -2.74 -0.64
CA VAL A 161 -8.38 -3.74 0.41
C VAL A 161 -8.20 -3.08 1.78
N THR A 162 -7.36 -2.04 1.87
CA THR A 162 -7.16 -1.33 3.15
C THR A 162 -8.43 -0.63 3.65
N THR A 163 -9.24 -0.06 2.76
CA THR A 163 -10.52 0.55 3.17
C THR A 163 -11.49 -0.51 3.69
N ALA A 164 -11.56 -1.66 3.02
CA ALA A 164 -12.40 -2.77 3.46
C ALA A 164 -11.98 -3.27 4.85
N LEU A 165 -10.69 -3.45 5.12
CA LEU A 165 -10.21 -3.88 6.43
C LEU A 165 -10.56 -2.86 7.54
N ILE A 166 -10.28 -1.58 7.31
CA ILE A 166 -10.51 -0.52 8.29
C ILE A 166 -12.00 -0.25 8.53
N ASN A 167 -12.85 -0.44 7.52
CA ASN A 167 -14.29 -0.27 7.69
C ASN A 167 -14.92 -1.39 8.52
N ASN A 168 -14.44 -2.63 8.36
CA ASN A 168 -15.08 -3.82 8.94
C ASN A 168 -14.47 -4.25 10.29
N HIS A 169 -13.25 -3.83 10.63
CA HIS A 169 -12.57 -4.27 11.85
C HIS A 169 -12.09 -3.09 12.70
N ASP A 170 -12.27 -3.21 14.01
CA ASP A 170 -11.75 -2.28 15.02
C ASP A 170 -10.24 -2.42 15.21
N LEU A 171 -9.74 -3.65 15.07
CA LEU A 171 -8.33 -3.99 15.14
C LEU A 171 -7.91 -4.79 13.88
N VAL A 172 -6.84 -4.34 13.24
CA VAL A 172 -6.17 -5.08 12.16
C VAL A 172 -4.74 -5.37 12.57
N VAL A 173 -4.39 -6.65 12.71
CA VAL A 173 -3.04 -7.09 13.06
C VAL A 173 -2.35 -7.64 11.81
N VAL A 174 -1.13 -7.17 11.56
CA VAL A 174 -0.34 -7.52 10.37
C VAL A 174 1.06 -7.94 10.78
N GLU A 175 1.74 -8.72 9.96
CA GLU A 175 3.17 -8.98 10.17
C GLU A 175 4.04 -7.77 9.82
N ASN A 176 5.08 -7.55 10.63
CA ASN A 176 6.18 -6.65 10.27
C ASN A 176 7.13 -7.34 9.28
N LEU A 177 6.69 -7.48 8.03
CA LEU A 177 7.55 -7.98 6.96
C LEU A 177 8.67 -6.97 6.70
N ARG A 178 9.92 -7.39 6.91
CA ARG A 178 11.14 -6.63 6.56
C ARG A 178 11.34 -6.59 5.04
N SER A 179 10.35 -6.06 4.31
CA SER A 179 10.25 -6.05 2.84
C SER A 179 11.48 -5.45 2.15
N LYS A 180 12.15 -4.47 2.78
CA LYS A 180 13.43 -3.92 2.28
C LYS A 180 14.51 -5.00 2.15
N ASN A 181 14.59 -5.94 3.10
CA ASN A 181 15.55 -7.04 3.04
C ASN A 181 15.12 -8.08 2.01
N MET A 182 13.82 -8.34 1.88
CA MET A 182 13.31 -9.32 0.91
C MET A 182 13.54 -8.87 -0.54
N LEU A 183 13.52 -7.55 -0.80
CA LEU A 183 13.85 -6.98 -2.11
C LEU A 183 15.31 -7.20 -2.53
N LYS A 184 16.22 -7.58 -1.61
CA LYS A 184 17.60 -7.96 -1.96
C LYS A 184 17.67 -9.29 -2.70
N ASN A 185 16.65 -10.13 -2.58
CA ASN A 185 16.55 -11.36 -3.36
C ASN A 185 16.03 -11.04 -4.77
N HIS A 186 16.92 -11.00 -5.75
CA HIS A 186 16.60 -10.64 -7.14
C HIS A 186 15.55 -11.57 -7.80
N ALA A 187 15.45 -12.84 -7.38
CA ALA A 187 14.46 -13.77 -7.91
C ALA A 187 13.03 -13.41 -7.48
N LEU A 188 12.87 -12.89 -6.25
CA LEU A 188 11.56 -12.55 -5.67
C LEU A 188 11.24 -11.05 -5.72
N ALA A 189 12.24 -10.20 -5.97
CA ALA A 189 12.11 -8.75 -5.93
C ALA A 189 10.96 -8.22 -6.80
N MET A 190 10.75 -8.80 -7.98
CA MET A 190 9.65 -8.41 -8.86
C MET A 190 8.29 -8.73 -8.23
N SER A 191 8.10 -9.95 -7.72
CA SER A 191 6.85 -10.38 -7.09
C SER A 191 6.56 -9.59 -5.80
N ILE A 192 7.58 -9.30 -5.00
CA ILE A 192 7.48 -8.48 -3.79
C ILE A 192 7.16 -7.01 -4.12
N SER A 193 7.78 -6.47 -5.17
CA SER A 193 7.48 -5.12 -5.63
C SER A 193 6.05 -5.02 -6.15
N ASP A 194 5.57 -6.04 -6.88
CA ASP A 194 4.23 -6.07 -7.46
C ASP A 194 3.14 -6.02 -6.38
N VAL A 195 3.30 -6.76 -5.27
CA VAL A 195 2.33 -6.71 -4.15
C VAL A 195 2.36 -5.39 -3.38
N GLY A 196 3.53 -4.77 -3.20
CA GLY A 196 3.62 -3.44 -2.62
C GLY A 196 3.27 -3.34 -1.12
N TRP A 197 3.62 -4.35 -0.31
CA TRP A 197 3.28 -4.42 1.12
C TRP A 197 3.63 -3.16 1.93
N ARG A 198 4.76 -2.50 1.65
CA ARG A 198 5.09 -1.25 2.36
C ARG A 198 4.03 -0.17 2.14
N SER A 199 3.52 -0.05 0.90
CA SER A 199 2.44 0.89 0.58
C SER A 199 1.11 0.46 1.18
N PHE A 200 0.87 -0.86 1.31
CA PHE A 200 -0.30 -1.41 1.99
C PHE A 200 -0.30 -1.05 3.48
N LEU A 201 0.82 -1.30 4.18
CA LEU A 201 0.97 -0.99 5.61
C LEU A 201 0.82 0.51 5.87
N GLN A 202 1.46 1.37 5.06
CA GLN A 202 1.29 2.82 5.16
C GLN A 202 -0.17 3.25 4.97
N LYS A 203 -0.91 2.57 4.07
CA LYS A 203 -2.32 2.86 3.83
C LYS A 203 -3.23 2.41 4.98
N LEU A 204 -2.94 1.26 5.58
CA LEU A 204 -3.64 0.83 6.79
C LEU A 204 -3.43 1.85 7.91
N ASP A 205 -2.19 2.26 8.16
CA ASP A 205 -1.82 3.17 9.24
C ASP A 205 -2.56 4.52 9.14
N TYR A 206 -2.45 5.23 8.01
CA TYR A 206 -3.12 6.52 7.91
C TYR A 206 -4.65 6.40 7.92
N LYS A 207 -5.23 5.33 7.35
CA LYS A 207 -6.70 5.13 7.36
C LYS A 207 -7.21 4.76 8.73
N ALA A 208 -6.47 3.97 9.49
CA ALA A 208 -6.81 3.64 10.85
C ALA A 208 -6.91 4.91 11.71
N ASN A 209 -5.92 5.80 11.57
CA ASN A 209 -5.93 7.10 12.23
C ASN A 209 -7.13 7.96 11.80
N LEU A 210 -7.47 7.98 10.51
CA LEU A 210 -8.64 8.72 10.01
C LEU A 210 -9.97 8.22 10.60
N TYR A 211 -10.14 6.91 10.74
CA TYR A 211 -11.42 6.31 11.12
C TYR A 211 -11.48 5.80 12.57
N ASN A 212 -10.50 6.16 13.40
CA ASN A 212 -10.39 5.74 14.81
C ASN A 212 -10.33 4.20 14.99
N ARG A 213 -9.52 3.56 14.15
CA ARG A 213 -9.19 2.12 14.22
C ARG A 213 -7.77 1.92 14.71
N THR A 214 -7.46 0.69 15.12
CA THR A 214 -6.13 0.29 15.56
C THR A 214 -5.50 -0.65 14.53
N VAL A 215 -4.26 -0.37 14.14
CA VAL A 215 -3.43 -1.27 13.34
C VAL A 215 -2.17 -1.61 14.11
N ILE A 216 -1.84 -2.89 14.22
CA ILE A 216 -0.66 -3.36 14.96
C ILE A 216 0.20 -4.23 14.07
N SER A 217 1.50 -3.96 14.07
CA SER A 217 2.48 -4.87 13.48
C SER A 217 3.13 -5.75 14.54
N VAL A 218 3.20 -7.05 14.27
CA VAL A 218 3.80 -8.08 15.14
C VAL A 218 5.04 -8.70 14.51
N ASN A 219 5.86 -9.37 15.33
CA ASN A 219 7.01 -10.11 14.85
C ASN A 219 6.56 -11.40 14.13
N PRO A 220 6.95 -11.62 12.86
CA PRO A 220 6.55 -12.80 12.09
C PRO A 220 7.19 -14.11 12.59
N LYS A 221 8.15 -14.08 13.52
CA LYS A 221 8.84 -15.29 14.01
C LYS A 221 7.83 -16.36 14.48
N ASN A 222 7.86 -17.54 13.88
CA ASN A 222 7.02 -18.70 14.19
C ASN A 222 5.51 -18.57 13.90
N THR A 223 5.02 -17.48 13.28
CA THR A 223 3.57 -17.35 12.97
C THR A 223 3.07 -18.49 12.09
N THR A 224 3.86 -18.94 11.13
CA THR A 224 3.54 -20.06 10.23
C THR A 224 3.84 -21.44 10.83
N GLN A 225 4.61 -21.50 11.92
CA GLN A 225 5.11 -22.76 12.51
C GLN A 225 4.31 -23.20 13.74
N THR A 226 3.71 -22.24 14.44
CA THR A 226 2.90 -22.49 15.64
C THR A 226 1.51 -22.99 15.25
N CYS A 227 1.01 -24.02 15.90
CA CYS A 227 -0.39 -24.43 15.83
C CYS A 227 -1.24 -23.41 16.58
N TYR A 228 -2.21 -22.78 15.91
CA TYR A 228 -3.09 -21.80 16.57
C TYR A 228 -3.98 -22.43 17.66
N ALA A 229 -4.26 -23.73 17.58
CA ALA A 229 -5.19 -24.42 18.47
C ALA A 229 -4.54 -24.82 19.80
N CYS A 230 -3.29 -25.31 19.79
CA CYS A 230 -2.61 -25.80 21.01
C CYS A 230 -1.27 -25.12 21.32
N GLY A 231 -0.76 -24.27 20.44
CA GLY A 231 0.52 -23.57 20.65
C GLY A 231 1.78 -24.38 20.32
N PHE A 232 1.67 -25.66 19.94
CA PHE A 232 2.81 -26.48 19.50
C PHE A 232 3.56 -25.83 18.34
N ILE A 233 4.90 -25.89 18.33
CA ILE A 233 5.73 -25.22 17.33
C ILE A 233 6.46 -26.26 16.48
N MET A 234 6.15 -26.33 15.18
CA MET A 234 6.90 -27.19 14.25
C MET A 234 8.39 -26.85 14.26
N GLY A 235 9.25 -27.87 14.29
CA GLY A 235 10.69 -27.70 14.52
C GLY A 235 11.15 -27.86 15.97
N THR A 236 10.24 -28.18 16.90
CA THR A 236 10.55 -28.61 18.28
C THR A 236 10.22 -30.09 18.46
N ASP A 237 10.69 -30.68 19.56
CA ASP A 237 10.29 -32.03 20.00
C ASP A 237 10.48 -33.11 18.92
N GLY A 238 11.58 -33.00 18.15
CA GLY A 238 11.93 -33.93 17.08
C GLY A 238 11.14 -33.76 15.77
N THR A 239 10.25 -32.77 15.67
CA THR A 239 9.51 -32.48 14.43
C THR A 239 10.29 -31.58 13.48
N ASP A 240 10.05 -31.72 12.19
CA ASP A 240 10.64 -30.85 11.17
C ASP A 240 9.92 -29.50 11.07
N LYS A 241 10.66 -28.47 10.64
CA LYS A 241 10.06 -27.16 10.34
C LYS A 241 9.25 -27.22 9.05
N LEU A 242 8.10 -26.54 9.05
CA LEU A 242 7.33 -26.33 7.83
C LEU A 242 8.11 -25.46 6.85
N THR A 243 8.15 -25.91 5.61
CA THR A 243 8.75 -25.23 4.47
C THR A 243 7.68 -24.45 3.68
N LEU A 244 8.11 -23.72 2.65
CA LEU A 244 7.19 -23.01 1.76
C LEU A 244 6.21 -23.95 1.03
N LYS A 245 6.59 -25.22 0.81
CA LYS A 245 5.80 -26.23 0.08
C LYS A 245 4.67 -26.82 0.92
N ASP A 246 4.80 -26.78 2.25
CA ASP A 246 3.83 -27.34 3.17
C ASP A 246 2.65 -26.34 3.31
N ARG A 247 1.72 -26.41 2.36
CA ARG A 247 0.54 -25.52 2.32
C ARG A 247 -0.54 -25.96 3.30
N GLU A 248 -0.59 -27.25 3.58
CA GLU A 248 -1.46 -27.88 4.55
C GLU A 248 -0.66 -28.84 5.44
N TRP A 249 -1.05 -28.94 6.70
CA TRP A 249 -0.40 -29.82 7.67
C TRP A 249 -1.37 -30.15 8.82
N THR A 250 -1.11 -31.25 9.51
CA THR A 250 -1.84 -31.63 10.72
C THR A 250 -0.91 -31.52 11.91
N CYS A 251 -1.39 -30.87 12.98
CA CYS A 251 -0.58 -30.71 14.18
C CYS A 251 -0.28 -32.08 14.82
N PRO A 252 0.98 -32.45 15.07
CA PRO A 252 1.30 -33.75 15.68
C PRO A 252 0.88 -33.84 17.16
N ASN A 253 0.68 -32.70 17.83
CA ASN A 253 0.31 -32.65 19.25
C ASN A 253 -1.20 -32.67 19.50
N CYS A 254 -2.00 -31.95 18.71
CA CYS A 254 -3.45 -31.83 18.92
C CYS A 254 -4.32 -32.31 17.74
N HIS A 255 -3.69 -32.75 16.66
CA HIS A 255 -4.34 -33.29 15.46
C HIS A 255 -5.26 -32.34 14.68
N GLU A 256 -5.28 -31.04 15.02
CA GLU A 256 -5.96 -30.02 14.22
C GLU A 256 -5.32 -29.92 12.81
N HIS A 257 -6.15 -29.94 11.77
CA HIS A 257 -5.72 -29.69 10.39
C HIS A 257 -5.62 -28.19 10.11
N HIS A 258 -4.60 -27.81 9.35
CA HIS A 258 -4.28 -26.42 9.09
C HIS A 258 -4.04 -26.15 7.62
N ILE A 259 -4.74 -25.15 7.08
CA ILE A 259 -4.25 -24.36 5.95
C ILE A 259 -3.22 -23.36 6.50
N ARG A 260 -1.96 -23.45 6.04
CA ARG A 260 -0.83 -22.76 6.68
C ARG A 260 -1.02 -21.24 6.80
N ASP A 261 -1.49 -20.59 5.74
CA ASP A 261 -1.66 -19.13 5.71
C ASP A 261 -2.83 -18.69 6.62
N TRP A 262 -3.87 -19.51 6.77
CA TRP A 262 -4.97 -19.25 7.72
C TRP A 262 -4.52 -19.43 9.18
N ASN A 263 -3.78 -20.50 9.47
CA ASN A 263 -3.14 -20.72 10.77
C ASN A 263 -2.23 -19.54 11.14
N ALA A 264 -1.41 -19.07 10.20
CA ALA A 264 -0.56 -17.91 10.39
C ALA A 264 -1.37 -16.65 10.73
N ALA A 265 -2.46 -16.39 10.01
CA ALA A 265 -3.34 -15.26 10.29
C ALA A 265 -3.96 -15.31 11.70
N LYS A 266 -4.37 -16.48 12.18
CA LYS A 266 -4.84 -16.67 13.57
C LYS A 266 -3.73 -16.39 14.59
N ASN A 267 -2.52 -16.91 14.38
CA ASN A 267 -1.38 -16.64 15.27
C ASN A 267 -0.96 -15.16 15.27
N ILE A 268 -1.06 -14.49 14.12
CA ILE A 268 -0.79 -13.04 14.00
C ILE A 268 -1.76 -12.26 14.87
N LEU A 269 -3.06 -12.57 14.80
CA LEU A 269 -4.08 -11.96 15.64
C LEU A 269 -3.78 -12.19 17.14
N ALA A 270 -3.52 -13.43 17.53
CA ALA A 270 -3.20 -13.80 18.92
C ALA A 270 -2.00 -13.01 19.47
N LYS A 271 -0.92 -12.87 18.68
CA LYS A 271 0.23 -12.02 19.06
C LYS A 271 -0.10 -10.54 19.17
N GLY A 272 -1.03 -10.06 18.35
CA GLY A 272 -1.48 -8.67 18.40
C GLY A 272 -2.26 -8.39 19.68
N LEU A 273 -3.10 -9.33 20.09
CA LEU A 273 -3.87 -9.30 21.34
C LEU A 273 -2.93 -9.33 22.56
N ASP A 274 -2.00 -10.28 22.62
CA ASP A 274 -1.00 -10.36 23.70
C ASP A 274 -0.17 -9.06 23.84
N LYS A 275 0.15 -8.43 22.72
CA LYS A 275 0.86 -7.14 22.71
C LYS A 275 0.01 -5.97 23.23
N LEU A 276 -1.32 -6.04 23.13
CA LEU A 276 -2.23 -5.04 23.69
C LEU A 276 -2.46 -5.24 25.19
N GLU A 277 -2.50 -6.50 25.63
CA GLU A 277 -2.73 -6.87 27.03
C GLU A 277 -1.51 -6.61 27.92
N LYS A 278 -0.29 -6.67 27.37
CA LYS A 278 0.93 -6.29 28.08
C LYS A 278 1.01 -4.76 28.21
N PRO A 279 0.79 -4.16 29.40
CA PRO A 279 1.01 -2.73 29.58
C PRO A 279 2.47 -2.39 29.27
N LYS A 280 2.74 -1.13 28.86
CA LYS A 280 4.10 -0.57 28.66
C LYS A 280 4.90 -0.46 29.97
N ASN A 281 4.88 -1.47 30.83
CA ASN A 281 5.70 -1.56 32.03
C ASN A 281 7.06 -2.13 31.63
N LEU A 282 7.93 -1.30 31.05
CA LEU A 282 9.39 -1.50 30.96
C LEU A 282 10.14 -0.23 30.51
N ALA A 283 9.50 0.94 30.54
CA ALA A 283 10.17 2.23 30.43
C ALA A 283 10.20 2.91 31.80
N LYS A 284 10.86 2.26 32.78
CA LYS A 284 11.37 2.80 34.06
C LYS A 284 11.77 1.60 34.95
N ALA A 285 12.95 1.05 34.69
CA ALA A 285 13.66 0.24 35.69
C ALA A 285 15.16 0.38 35.42
N LYS A 286 15.74 1.36 36.14
CA LYS A 286 17.16 1.65 36.42
C LYS A 286 18.11 1.80 35.23
#